data_AF-A0AAX6P6Q7-F1
#
_entry.id   AF-A0AAX6P6Q7-F1
#
_cell.length_a   1.000
_cell.length_b   1.000
_cell.length_c   1.000
_cell.angle_alpha   90.00
_cell.angle_beta   90.00
_cell.angle_gamma   90.00
#
_symmetry.space_group_name_H-M   'P 1'
#
loop_
_entity.id
_entity.type
_entity.pdbx_description
1 polymer ?
#
loop_
_entity_poly.entity_id
_entity_poly.type
_entity_poly.pdbx_seq_one_letter_code
_entity_poly.pdbx_strand_id
1 'polypeptide(L)'
;MTSQVLQASVNFEDNIKDDSTKKDKPYKIFFQDLFLYKQNELAAKKKEKILNRSMKVHQKTTFSSRMKSRSHLSQIAFHSDTDDISFEKLGLDPMLILKLTETADTKRTLHEFISDQRERFLLEYTLSTKRNTIKRLEKHIAVKEMQLKKAEQKLQDNALAFEEFLRENDQQSADAMKIAAQETINKLQMTAELKKASMEVQAMKSEIANKEFLLWEYMKYGFFLLKLSPKHWQIQQALKRSQTSKIHSLLPKLLTRKQLKKPTLNPEARRSPVSNLPASIGSDDSLEFFLDDDMDFALLPELYFKEPEELLQVLTDLEEQNLTLVQYSQDVAENLEEVNKREKVIQDKINSNIEFLLEHKEVLKASCLREEEKAAELELRSRLFSFGEFNSDAQVGRRLIHRSQPPPGNKHKMLLVSDTRTKSQEEDFFFS
;
A
#
# COMPACT_ATOMS: atom_id res chain seq x y z
N MET A 1 -2.57 -91.97 31.88
CA MET A 1 -1.89 -90.99 32.74
C MET A 1 -1.34 -89.87 31.85
N THR A 2 -2.20 -89.12 31.16
CA THR A 2 -2.72 -87.79 31.56
C THR A 2 -1.62 -86.75 31.79
N SER A 3 -1.36 -85.96 30.74
CA SER A 3 -1.17 -84.52 30.91
C SER A 3 -1.88 -83.80 29.76
N GLN A 4 -2.98 -83.17 30.13
CA GLN A 4 -3.88 -82.34 29.33
C GLN A 4 -3.32 -80.90 29.31
N VAL A 5 -3.29 -80.25 28.14
CA VAL A 5 -4.17 -79.13 27.71
C VAL A 5 -3.71 -77.81 28.36
N LEU A 6 -3.32 -76.78 27.58
CA LEU A 6 -4.25 -75.85 26.95
C LEU A 6 -3.71 -75.22 25.65
N GLN A 7 -4.55 -75.31 24.61
CA GLN A 7 -4.63 -74.39 23.47
C GLN A 7 -5.14 -73.01 23.94
N ALA A 8 -4.72 -71.92 23.30
CA ALA A 8 -5.57 -71.18 22.35
C ALA A 8 -4.93 -69.85 21.90
N SER A 9 -5.14 -69.62 20.62
CA SER A 9 -5.00 -68.43 19.77
C SER A 9 -5.73 -67.17 20.25
N VAL A 10 -5.21 -65.98 19.91
CA VAL A 10 -6.01 -64.80 19.50
C VAL A 10 -5.25 -64.00 18.42
N ASN A 11 -5.96 -63.68 17.35
CA ASN A 11 -5.59 -62.83 16.21
C ASN A 11 -6.02 -61.37 16.46
N PHE A 12 -5.39 -60.45 15.71
CA PHE A 12 -5.89 -59.15 15.25
C PHE A 12 -6.14 -58.02 16.27
N GLU A 13 -5.38 -56.93 16.14
CA GLU A 13 -5.98 -55.64 15.79
C GLU A 13 -4.96 -54.66 15.19
N ASP A 14 -5.40 -54.01 14.12
CA ASP A 14 -4.81 -52.82 13.50
C ASP A 14 -4.64 -51.69 14.51
N ASN A 15 -3.59 -50.88 14.35
CA ASN A 15 -3.75 -49.43 14.39
C ASN A 15 -2.63 -48.72 13.63
N ILE A 16 -3.05 -48.23 12.48
CA ILE A 16 -2.44 -47.22 11.62
C ILE A 16 -1.93 -46.05 12.47
N LYS A 17 -0.64 -45.74 12.33
CA LYS A 17 -0.16 -44.35 12.34
C LYS A 17 0.94 -44.22 11.29
N ASP A 18 0.55 -43.66 10.16
CA ASP A 18 1.42 -42.78 9.39
C ASP A 18 2.09 -41.80 10.34
N ASP A 19 3.42 -41.73 10.31
CA ASP A 19 3.99 -40.43 9.97
C ASP A 19 5.29 -40.61 9.20
N SER A 20 5.28 -39.87 8.10
CA SER A 20 6.32 -39.54 7.16
C SER A 20 7.60 -39.06 7.83
N THR A 21 8.68 -38.99 7.03
CA THR A 21 10.02 -38.42 7.32
C THR A 21 11.15 -39.40 7.62
N LYS A 22 11.54 -40.20 6.62
CA LYS A 22 12.95 -40.60 6.48
C LYS A 22 13.45 -40.34 5.07
N LYS A 23 13.88 -39.08 4.91
CA LYS A 23 15.05 -38.58 4.17
C LYS A 23 15.62 -39.51 3.09
N ASP A 24 15.63 -38.97 1.89
CA ASP A 24 16.42 -39.36 0.73
C ASP A 24 17.77 -39.99 1.11
N LYS A 25 17.92 -41.27 0.75
CA LYS A 25 19.23 -41.88 0.52
C LYS A 25 19.42 -41.90 -1.00
N PRO A 26 20.47 -41.26 -1.56
CA PRO A 26 20.62 -41.09 -3.00
C PRO A 26 20.98 -42.38 -3.77
N TYR A 27 20.98 -43.56 -3.12
CA TYR A 27 21.19 -44.83 -3.79
C TYR A 27 20.20 -45.89 -3.27
N LYS A 28 19.29 -46.32 -4.14
CA LYS A 28 18.50 -47.54 -3.96
C LYS A 28 19.32 -48.71 -4.49
N ILE A 29 19.95 -49.46 -3.59
CA ILE A 29 20.74 -50.61 -4.02
C ILE A 29 19.78 -51.75 -4.40
N PHE A 30 19.65 -52.01 -5.69
CA PHE A 30 18.87 -53.13 -6.23
C PHE A 30 19.68 -54.42 -6.09
N PHE A 31 19.78 -54.97 -4.87
CA PHE A 31 20.34 -56.32 -4.64
C PHE A 31 19.36 -57.45 -4.99
N GLN A 32 18.22 -57.15 -5.60
CA GLN A 32 17.18 -58.14 -5.92
C GLN A 32 17.74 -59.29 -6.78
N ASP A 33 18.63 -58.97 -7.73
CA ASP A 33 19.21 -59.97 -8.63
C ASP A 33 20.33 -60.81 -8.01
N LEU A 34 20.99 -60.33 -6.95
CA LEU A 34 22.09 -61.05 -6.32
C LEU A 34 21.60 -62.28 -5.53
N PHE A 35 20.34 -62.27 -5.09
CA PHE A 35 19.73 -63.36 -4.32
C PHE A 35 18.81 -64.27 -5.14
N LEU A 36 18.56 -63.97 -6.42
CA LEU A 36 17.64 -64.74 -7.27
C LEU A 36 18.03 -66.22 -7.35
N TYR A 37 19.33 -66.50 -7.50
CA TYR A 37 19.84 -67.88 -7.55
C TYR A 37 19.62 -68.61 -6.21
N LYS A 38 19.89 -67.94 -5.09
CA LYS A 38 19.70 -68.50 -3.74
C LYS A 38 18.21 -68.70 -3.42
N GLN A 39 17.35 -67.79 -3.90
CA GLN A 39 15.90 -67.89 -3.74
C GLN A 39 15.32 -69.04 -4.58
N ASN A 40 15.80 -69.22 -5.81
CA ASN A 40 15.45 -70.36 -6.67
C ASN A 40 15.94 -71.70 -6.07
N GLU A 41 17.16 -71.75 -5.52
CA GLU A 41 17.70 -72.94 -4.85
C GLU A 41 16.87 -73.33 -3.61
N LEU A 42 16.50 -72.35 -2.78
CA LEU A 42 15.64 -72.56 -1.62
C LEU A 42 14.23 -73.01 -2.03
N ALA A 43 13.66 -72.42 -3.10
CA ALA A 43 12.37 -72.82 -3.63
C ALA A 43 12.38 -74.26 -4.16
N ALA A 44 13.44 -74.66 -4.87
CA ALA A 44 13.63 -76.03 -5.35
C ALA A 44 13.76 -77.03 -4.19
N LYS A 45 14.57 -76.72 -3.17
CA LYS A 45 14.69 -77.53 -1.94
C LYS A 45 13.37 -77.66 -1.20
N LYS A 46 12.54 -76.61 -1.17
CA LYS A 46 11.21 -76.64 -0.54
C LYS A 46 10.25 -77.53 -1.32
N LYS A 47 10.21 -77.45 -2.66
CA LYS A 47 9.41 -78.33 -3.52
C LYS A 47 9.82 -79.80 -3.37
N GLU A 48 11.13 -80.07 -3.32
CA GLU A 48 11.68 -81.40 -3.12
C GLU A 48 11.31 -81.99 -1.74
N LYS A 49 11.34 -81.17 -0.68
CA LYS A 49 10.86 -81.59 0.65
C LYS A 49 9.37 -81.94 0.66
N ILE A 50 8.54 -81.18 -0.06
CA ILE A 50 7.11 -81.45 -0.19
C ILE A 50 6.89 -82.79 -0.92
N LEU A 51 7.58 -83.02 -2.04
CA LEU A 51 7.54 -84.26 -2.78
C LEU A 51 8.01 -85.45 -1.91
N ASN A 52 9.12 -85.30 -1.19
CA ASN A 52 9.62 -86.33 -0.28
C ASN A 52 8.71 -86.58 0.94
N ARG A 53 7.83 -85.63 1.28
CA ARG A 53 6.81 -85.82 2.34
C ARG A 53 5.66 -86.70 1.84
N SER A 54 5.30 -86.63 0.57
CA SER A 54 4.24 -87.46 -0.03
C SER A 54 4.69 -88.88 -0.44
N MET A 55 5.98 -89.17 -0.49
CA MET A 55 6.49 -90.51 -0.86
C MET A 55 6.44 -91.51 0.31
N LYS A 56 6.18 -92.79 0.00
CA LYS A 56 6.25 -93.90 0.97
C LYS A 56 7.71 -94.20 1.35
N VAL A 57 7.95 -94.76 2.54
CA VAL A 57 9.29 -94.93 3.13
C VAL A 57 10.27 -95.66 2.20
N HIS A 58 9.84 -96.72 1.52
CA HIS A 58 10.69 -97.49 0.59
C HIS A 58 11.01 -96.76 -0.73
N GLN A 59 10.29 -95.68 -1.05
CA GLN A 59 10.52 -94.87 -2.25
C GLN A 59 11.40 -93.64 -1.96
N LYS A 60 11.70 -93.37 -0.69
CA LYS A 60 12.59 -92.27 -0.30
C LYS A 60 14.03 -92.73 -0.50
N THR A 61 14.77 -92.01 -1.34
CA THR A 61 16.21 -92.24 -1.51
C THR A 61 16.96 -91.62 -0.34
N THR A 62 17.88 -92.37 0.26
CA THR A 62 18.78 -91.85 1.31
C THR A 62 19.84 -90.94 0.69
N PHE A 63 20.37 -89.98 1.45
CA PHE A 63 21.41 -89.05 0.98
C PHE A 63 22.61 -89.77 0.31
N SER A 64 23.02 -90.92 0.84
CA SER A 64 24.08 -91.77 0.26
C SER A 64 23.70 -92.35 -1.11
N SER A 65 22.44 -92.75 -1.31
CA SER A 65 21.93 -93.24 -2.60
C SER A 65 21.92 -92.11 -3.65
N ARG A 66 21.50 -90.91 -3.26
CA ARG A 66 21.51 -89.71 -4.14
C ARG A 66 22.91 -89.27 -4.56
N MET A 67 23.91 -89.43 -3.69
CA MET A 67 25.30 -89.13 -4.04
C MET A 67 25.87 -90.09 -5.09
N LYS A 68 25.43 -91.37 -5.10
CA LYS A 68 25.89 -92.39 -6.04
C LYS A 68 25.22 -92.29 -7.43
N SER A 69 24.02 -91.73 -7.52
CA SER A 69 23.30 -91.56 -8.80
C SER A 69 23.73 -90.35 -9.65
N ARG A 70 24.73 -89.55 -9.23
CA ARG A 70 25.27 -88.44 -10.03
C ARG A 70 26.25 -88.90 -11.12
N SER A 71 26.24 -90.17 -11.48
CA SER A 71 27.05 -90.71 -12.56
C SER A 71 26.36 -90.52 -13.90
N HIS A 72 26.57 -89.37 -14.55
CA HIS A 72 26.48 -89.31 -16.02
C HIS A 72 27.41 -90.35 -16.70
N LEU A 73 28.26 -91.04 -15.95
CA LEU A 73 29.07 -92.19 -16.35
C LEU A 73 28.27 -93.50 -16.55
N SER A 74 27.15 -93.71 -15.86
CA SER A 74 26.37 -94.97 -16.02
C SER A 74 25.56 -95.02 -17.31
N GLN A 75 25.41 -93.89 -18.02
CA GLN A 75 24.82 -93.83 -19.36
C GLN A 75 25.82 -94.17 -20.48
N ILE A 76 27.10 -94.35 -20.15
CA ILE A 76 28.17 -94.72 -21.12
C ILE A 76 28.41 -96.24 -21.14
N ALA A 77 27.85 -96.99 -20.17
CA ALA A 77 27.89 -98.43 -20.20
C ALA A 77 26.88 -98.96 -21.24
N PHE A 78 27.42 -99.49 -22.34
CA PHE A 78 26.70 -100.18 -23.40
C PHE A 78 25.76 -101.25 -22.82
N HIS A 79 24.45 -101.02 -22.95
CA HIS A 79 23.48 -102.10 -23.01
C HIS A 79 23.53 -102.66 -24.44
N SER A 80 24.24 -103.77 -24.64
CA SER A 80 24.07 -104.57 -25.85
C SER A 80 22.85 -105.46 -25.65
N ASP A 81 21.66 -104.88 -25.81
CA ASP A 81 20.45 -105.66 -26.01
C ASP A 81 20.50 -106.18 -27.45
N THR A 82 21.01 -107.40 -27.60
CA THR A 82 20.74 -108.28 -28.74
C THR A 82 19.28 -108.69 -28.69
N ASP A 83 18.38 -107.83 -29.15
CA ASP A 83 16.99 -108.17 -29.40
C ASP A 83 16.60 -107.73 -30.82
N ASP A 84 16.34 -108.75 -31.64
CA ASP A 84 15.49 -108.81 -32.83
C ASP A 84 15.32 -107.56 -33.70
N ILE A 85 15.98 -107.61 -34.85
CA ILE A 85 15.66 -106.79 -36.03
C ILE A 85 14.29 -107.26 -36.56
N SER A 86 13.20 -106.69 -36.04
CA SER A 86 11.87 -106.82 -36.61
C SER A 86 11.80 -106.03 -37.94
N PHE A 87 11.59 -106.72 -39.06
CA PHE A 87 11.50 -106.15 -40.42
C PHE A 87 10.30 -105.20 -40.64
N GLU A 88 9.44 -105.00 -39.65
CA GLU A 88 8.25 -104.15 -39.71
C GLU A 88 8.54 -102.64 -39.71
N LYS A 89 9.76 -102.24 -39.27
CA LYS A 89 10.15 -100.82 -39.15
C LYS A 89 10.58 -100.16 -40.47
N LEU A 90 10.67 -100.93 -41.56
CA LEU A 90 11.10 -100.44 -42.87
C LEU A 90 9.95 -99.95 -43.77
N GLY A 91 8.68 -100.15 -43.36
CA GLY A 91 7.52 -99.61 -44.09
C GLY A 91 7.44 -100.02 -45.56
N LEU A 92 7.97 -101.18 -45.91
CA LEU A 92 7.92 -101.73 -47.26
C LEU A 92 6.68 -102.62 -47.40
N ASP A 93 5.88 -102.32 -48.43
CA ASP A 93 4.66 -103.06 -48.77
C ASP A 93 4.98 -104.55 -49.01
N PRO A 94 4.35 -105.51 -48.31
CA PRO A 94 4.64 -106.94 -48.42
C PRO A 94 4.55 -107.46 -49.86
N MET A 95 3.79 -106.79 -50.73
CA MET A 95 3.68 -107.13 -52.15
C MET A 95 4.95 -106.78 -52.96
N LEU A 96 5.68 -105.73 -52.60
CA LEU A 96 6.95 -105.36 -53.24
C LEU A 96 8.09 -106.29 -52.79
N ILE A 97 8.04 -106.77 -51.55
CA ILE A 97 9.01 -107.72 -50.99
C ILE A 97 8.92 -109.06 -51.74
N LEU A 98 7.70 -109.58 -51.94
CA LEU A 98 7.46 -110.81 -52.71
C LEU A 98 7.97 -110.71 -54.15
N LYS A 99 7.74 -109.57 -54.83
CA LYS A 99 8.16 -109.35 -56.23
C LYS A 99 9.68 -109.21 -56.41
N LEU A 100 10.36 -108.70 -55.38
CA LEU A 100 11.83 -108.62 -55.33
C LEU A 100 12.47 -109.99 -55.05
N THR A 101 11.80 -110.86 -54.30
CA THR A 101 12.25 -112.24 -54.05
C THR A 101 11.90 -113.19 -55.19
N GLU A 102 10.79 -112.96 -55.91
CA GLU A 102 10.36 -113.76 -57.07
C GLU A 102 11.26 -113.55 -58.30
N THR A 103 11.96 -112.42 -58.39
CA THR A 103 12.98 -112.13 -59.41
C THR A 103 14.41 -112.49 -58.97
N ALA A 104 14.60 -113.15 -57.83
CA ALA A 104 15.91 -113.64 -57.42
C ALA A 104 16.29 -114.86 -58.29
N ASP A 105 17.10 -114.61 -59.31
CA ASP A 105 17.59 -115.61 -60.25
C ASP A 105 18.16 -116.84 -59.51
N THR A 106 17.64 -118.04 -59.84
CA THR A 106 18.06 -119.34 -59.27
C THR A 106 19.50 -119.76 -59.63
N LYS A 107 20.34 -118.82 -60.07
CA LYS A 107 21.68 -119.03 -60.61
C LYS A 107 22.77 -118.14 -60.01
N ARG A 108 22.53 -117.43 -58.90
CA ARG A 108 23.58 -116.66 -58.22
C ARG A 108 24.42 -117.56 -57.35
N THR A 109 25.74 -117.40 -57.42
CA THR A 109 26.65 -118.15 -56.56
C THR A 109 26.51 -117.61 -55.13
N LEU A 110 26.59 -118.48 -54.11
CA LEU A 110 26.43 -118.09 -52.71
C LEU A 110 27.27 -116.84 -52.32
N HIS A 111 28.46 -116.70 -52.91
CA HIS A 111 29.33 -115.54 -52.72
C HIS A 111 28.73 -114.22 -53.24
N GLU A 112 28.08 -114.21 -54.41
CA GLU A 112 27.44 -113.01 -54.98
C GLU A 112 26.24 -112.58 -54.13
N PHE A 113 25.43 -113.53 -53.65
CA PHE A 113 24.35 -113.22 -52.72
C PHE A 113 24.87 -112.63 -51.41
N ILE A 114 25.95 -113.20 -50.86
CA ILE A 114 26.60 -112.66 -49.65
C ILE A 114 27.13 -111.25 -49.92
N SER A 115 27.68 -110.98 -51.12
CA SER A 115 28.13 -109.64 -51.52
C SER A 115 26.97 -108.65 -51.63
N ASP A 116 25.89 -109.01 -52.33
CA ASP A 116 24.69 -108.19 -52.51
C ASP A 116 24.04 -107.86 -51.15
N GLN A 117 23.96 -108.84 -50.24
CA GLN A 117 23.44 -108.60 -48.89
C GLN A 117 24.35 -107.66 -48.11
N ARG A 118 25.68 -107.84 -48.17
CA ARG A 118 26.64 -106.93 -47.52
C ARG A 118 26.53 -105.51 -48.06
N GLU A 119 26.41 -105.34 -49.38
CA GLU A 119 26.20 -104.03 -50.00
C GLU A 119 24.89 -103.41 -49.57
N ARG A 120 23.80 -104.19 -49.49
CA ARG A 120 22.51 -103.74 -49.00
C ARG A 120 22.58 -103.26 -47.55
N PHE A 121 23.23 -104.03 -46.67
CA PHE A 121 23.43 -103.63 -45.27
C PHE A 121 24.33 -102.40 -45.13
N LEU A 122 25.38 -102.29 -45.95
CA LEU A 122 26.26 -101.11 -45.95
C LEU A 122 25.51 -99.85 -46.41
N LEU A 123 24.67 -99.99 -47.44
CA LEU A 123 23.84 -98.90 -47.93
C LEU A 123 22.79 -98.50 -46.88
N GLU A 124 22.15 -99.46 -46.23
CA GLU A 124 21.18 -99.20 -45.16
C GLU A 124 21.83 -98.51 -43.96
N TYR A 125 23.02 -98.97 -43.55
CA TYR A 125 23.82 -98.31 -42.52
C TYR A 125 24.20 -96.88 -42.91
N THR A 126 24.62 -96.67 -44.17
CA THR A 126 24.96 -95.35 -44.70
C THR A 126 23.73 -94.43 -44.71
N LEU A 127 22.59 -94.93 -45.17
CA LEU A 127 21.32 -94.20 -45.17
C LEU A 127 20.85 -93.88 -43.74
N SER A 128 20.96 -94.82 -42.81
CA SER A 128 20.63 -94.62 -41.40
C SER A 128 21.53 -93.54 -40.79
N THR A 129 22.83 -93.60 -41.05
CA THR A 129 23.80 -92.59 -40.62
C THR A 129 23.43 -91.21 -41.18
N LYS A 130 23.17 -91.10 -42.48
CA LYS A 130 22.77 -89.84 -43.13
C LYS A 130 21.45 -89.30 -42.57
N ARG A 131 20.42 -90.14 -42.43
CA ARG A 131 19.12 -89.76 -41.81
C ARG A 131 19.30 -89.25 -40.38
N ASN A 132 20.17 -89.89 -39.59
CA ASN A 132 20.47 -89.42 -38.24
C ASN A 132 21.20 -88.07 -38.26
N THR A 133 22.12 -87.85 -39.21
CA THR A 133 22.75 -86.54 -39.38
C THR A 133 21.77 -85.45 -39.80
N ILE A 134 20.84 -85.75 -40.71
CA ILE A 134 19.79 -84.82 -41.16
C ILE A 134 18.88 -84.46 -39.98
N LYS A 135 18.39 -85.45 -39.22
CA LYS A 135 17.57 -85.20 -38.01
C LYS A 135 18.29 -84.33 -36.98
N ARG A 136 19.60 -84.46 -36.84
CA ARG A 136 20.39 -83.58 -35.96
C ARG A 136 20.41 -82.14 -36.47
N LEU A 137 20.61 -81.95 -37.77
CA LEU A 137 20.59 -80.62 -38.39
C LEU A 137 19.20 -79.99 -38.31
N GLU A 138 18.13 -80.74 -38.57
CA GLU A 138 16.75 -80.28 -38.43
C GLU A 138 16.46 -79.76 -37.00
N LYS A 139 16.93 -80.47 -35.97
CA LYS A 139 16.82 -80.00 -34.57
C LYS A 139 17.58 -78.69 -34.36
N HIS A 140 18.79 -78.56 -34.89
CA HIS A 140 19.56 -77.32 -34.80
C HIS A 140 18.86 -76.17 -35.53
N ILE A 141 18.28 -76.43 -36.71
CA ILE A 141 17.51 -75.46 -37.48
C ILE A 141 16.29 -75.00 -36.68
N ALA A 142 15.50 -75.93 -36.12
CA ALA A 142 14.30 -75.59 -35.33
C ALA A 142 14.62 -74.73 -34.09
N VAL A 143 15.71 -75.05 -33.38
CA VAL A 143 16.15 -74.24 -32.23
C VAL A 143 16.58 -72.85 -32.67
N LYS A 144 17.32 -72.73 -33.78
CA LYS A 144 17.74 -71.44 -34.34
C LYS A 144 16.55 -70.62 -34.83
N GLU A 145 15.59 -71.25 -35.49
CA GLU A 145 14.36 -70.59 -35.94
C GLU A 145 13.54 -70.07 -34.75
N MET A 146 13.42 -70.84 -33.67
CA MET A 146 12.73 -70.37 -32.46
C MET A 146 13.47 -69.20 -31.80
N GLN A 147 14.81 -69.20 -31.79
CA GLN A 147 15.61 -68.09 -31.29
C GLN A 147 15.43 -66.83 -32.15
N LEU A 148 15.42 -67.00 -33.49
CA LEU A 148 15.19 -65.89 -34.43
C LEU A 148 13.79 -65.30 -34.25
N LYS A 149 12.73 -66.11 -34.20
CA LYS A 149 11.36 -65.63 -33.96
C LYS A 149 11.24 -64.84 -32.65
N LYS A 150 11.89 -65.31 -31.57
CA LYS A 150 11.93 -64.57 -30.30
C LYS A 150 12.68 -63.25 -30.40
N ALA A 151 13.76 -63.20 -31.18
CA ALA A 151 14.52 -61.96 -31.39
C ALA A 151 13.73 -60.97 -32.26
N GLU A 152 13.05 -61.46 -33.29
CA GLU A 152 12.16 -60.68 -34.16
C GLU A 152 11.00 -60.08 -33.36
N GLN A 153 10.30 -60.89 -32.56
CA GLN A 153 9.22 -60.40 -31.71
C GLN A 153 9.69 -59.32 -30.74
N LYS A 154 10.83 -59.52 -30.07
CA LYS A 154 11.40 -58.49 -29.20
C LYS A 154 11.75 -57.21 -29.95
N LEU A 155 12.23 -57.31 -31.18
CA LEU A 155 12.53 -56.14 -32.00
C LEU A 155 11.26 -55.41 -32.41
N GLN A 156 10.19 -56.13 -32.74
CA GLN A 156 8.87 -55.57 -33.03
C GLN A 156 8.26 -54.89 -31.79
N ASP A 157 8.28 -55.56 -30.64
CA ASP A 157 7.80 -54.99 -29.37
C ASP A 157 8.59 -53.72 -29.02
N ASN A 158 9.91 -53.74 -29.21
CA ASN A 158 10.75 -52.55 -29.03
C ASN A 158 10.38 -51.45 -30.03
N ALA A 159 10.14 -51.77 -31.30
CA ALA A 159 9.76 -50.78 -32.31
C ALA A 159 8.42 -50.11 -31.96
N LEU A 160 7.42 -50.87 -31.52
CA LEU A 160 6.13 -50.35 -31.07
C LEU A 160 6.28 -49.48 -29.81
N ALA A 161 7.08 -49.92 -28.83
CA ALA A 161 7.36 -49.14 -27.63
C ALA A 161 8.10 -47.82 -27.96
N PHE A 162 8.99 -47.83 -28.95
CA PHE A 162 9.66 -46.62 -29.43
C PHE A 162 8.69 -45.66 -30.11
N GLU A 163 7.77 -46.16 -30.94
CA GLU A 163 6.74 -45.34 -31.56
C GLU A 163 5.80 -44.74 -30.51
N GLU A 164 5.40 -45.52 -29.51
CA GLU A 164 4.59 -45.04 -28.39
C GLU A 164 5.34 -43.97 -27.58
N PHE A 165 6.63 -44.16 -27.31
CA PHE A 165 7.46 -43.17 -26.62
C PHE A 165 7.57 -41.86 -27.39
N LEU A 166 7.75 -41.91 -28.72
CA LEU A 166 7.80 -40.69 -29.54
C LEU A 166 6.47 -39.94 -29.49
N ARG A 167 5.37 -40.68 -29.61
CA ARG A 167 4.03 -40.10 -29.58
C ARG A 167 3.68 -39.50 -28.20
N GLU A 168 4.08 -40.17 -27.12
CA GLU A 168 3.94 -39.66 -25.74
C GLU A 168 4.83 -38.45 -25.50
N ASN A 169 6.05 -38.43 -26.04
CA ASN A 169 6.94 -37.27 -25.94
C ASN A 169 6.39 -36.05 -26.71
N ASP A 170 5.92 -36.26 -27.93
CA ASP A 170 5.29 -35.22 -28.74
C ASP A 170 4.04 -34.67 -28.04
N GLN A 171 3.22 -35.56 -27.47
CA GLN A 171 2.06 -35.16 -26.68
C GLN A 171 2.46 -34.41 -25.41
N GLN A 172 3.41 -34.92 -24.63
CA GLN A 172 3.86 -34.31 -23.38
C GLN A 172 4.51 -32.95 -23.62
N SER A 173 5.27 -32.79 -24.70
CA SER A 173 5.88 -31.51 -25.08
C SER A 173 4.82 -30.49 -25.53
N ALA A 174 3.82 -30.92 -26.31
CA ALA A 174 2.69 -30.08 -26.70
C ALA A 174 1.86 -29.64 -25.48
N ASP A 175 1.57 -30.56 -24.56
CA ASP A 175 0.85 -30.27 -23.32
C ASP A 175 1.65 -29.33 -22.43
N ALA A 176 2.97 -29.53 -22.28
CA ALA A 176 3.86 -28.63 -21.55
C ALA A 176 3.87 -27.21 -22.15
N MET A 177 3.92 -27.08 -23.48
CA MET A 177 3.80 -25.80 -24.17
C MET A 177 2.44 -25.13 -23.93
N LYS A 178 1.36 -25.91 -23.97
CA LYS A 178 0.00 -25.40 -23.72
C LYS A 178 -0.16 -24.89 -22.28
N ILE A 179 0.38 -25.61 -21.30
CA ILE A 179 0.37 -25.20 -19.89
C ILE A 179 1.16 -23.89 -19.74
N ALA A 180 2.38 -23.80 -20.30
CA ALA A 180 3.19 -22.58 -20.23
C ALA A 180 2.50 -21.38 -20.92
N ALA A 181 1.83 -21.60 -22.05
CA ALA A 181 1.05 -20.57 -22.72
C ALA A 181 -0.14 -20.10 -21.87
N GLN A 182 -0.89 -21.04 -21.27
CA GLN A 182 -2.01 -20.71 -20.39
C GLN A 182 -1.55 -19.98 -19.13
N GLU A 183 -0.43 -20.36 -18.53
CA GLU A 183 0.16 -19.65 -17.39
C GLU A 183 0.55 -18.21 -17.75
N THR A 184 1.08 -18.00 -18.97
CA THR A 184 1.41 -16.66 -19.48
C THR A 184 0.15 -15.81 -19.64
N ILE A 185 -0.91 -16.39 -20.21
CA ILE A 185 -2.22 -15.73 -20.36
C ILE A 185 -2.82 -15.39 -18.99
N ASN A 186 -2.85 -16.35 -18.06
CA ASN A 186 -3.36 -16.16 -16.71
C ASN A 186 -2.57 -15.07 -15.98
N LYS A 187 -1.24 -15.08 -16.08
CA LYS A 187 -0.39 -14.03 -15.50
C LYS A 187 -0.74 -12.65 -16.05
N LEU A 188 -0.90 -12.52 -17.37
CA LEU A 188 -1.30 -11.25 -17.99
C LEU A 188 -2.69 -10.81 -17.51
N GLN A 189 -3.67 -11.71 -17.48
CA GLN A 189 -5.01 -11.42 -16.97
C GLN A 189 -4.98 -10.96 -15.50
N MET A 190 -4.29 -11.69 -14.62
CA MET A 190 -4.14 -11.30 -13.22
C MET A 190 -3.46 -9.93 -13.07
N THR A 191 -2.46 -9.61 -13.92
CA THR A 191 -1.84 -8.27 -13.89
C THR A 191 -2.78 -7.18 -14.40
N ALA A 192 -3.69 -7.48 -15.33
CA ALA A 192 -4.69 -6.54 -15.81
C ALA A 192 -5.78 -6.30 -14.75
N GLU A 193 -6.26 -7.35 -14.10
CA GLU A 193 -7.19 -7.26 -12.97
C GLU A 193 -6.58 -6.52 -11.78
N LEU A 194 -5.30 -6.78 -11.47
CA LEU A 194 -4.56 -6.05 -10.44
C LEU A 194 -4.42 -4.56 -10.79
N LYS A 195 -4.14 -4.22 -12.06
CA LYS A 195 -4.12 -2.83 -12.52
C LYS A 195 -5.50 -2.18 -12.40
N LYS A 196 -6.58 -2.87 -12.79
CA LYS A 196 -7.95 -2.39 -12.65
C LYS A 196 -8.31 -2.12 -11.19
N ALA A 197 -8.07 -3.09 -10.30
CA ALA A 197 -8.28 -2.92 -8.87
C ALA A 197 -7.40 -1.78 -8.28
N SER A 198 -6.16 -1.63 -8.74
CA SER A 198 -5.29 -0.52 -8.34
C SER A 198 -5.85 0.84 -8.77
N MET A 199 -6.44 0.94 -9.97
CA MET A 199 -7.09 2.16 -10.44
C MET A 199 -8.35 2.48 -9.60
N GLU A 200 -9.17 1.46 -9.29
CA GLU A 200 -10.35 1.62 -8.42
C GLU A 200 -9.95 2.08 -7.00
N VAL A 201 -8.88 1.50 -6.43
CA VAL A 201 -8.34 1.94 -5.14
C VAL A 201 -7.85 3.39 -5.19
N GLN A 202 -7.17 3.79 -6.26
CA GLN A 202 -6.72 5.17 -6.44
C GLN A 202 -7.91 6.13 -6.58
N ALA A 203 -8.96 5.74 -7.31
CA ALA A 203 -10.19 6.51 -7.43
C ALA A 203 -10.87 6.68 -6.07
N MET A 204 -11.07 5.59 -5.31
CA MET A 204 -11.62 5.65 -3.96
C MET A 204 -10.77 6.50 -3.01
N LYS A 205 -9.43 6.44 -3.10
CA LYS A 205 -8.54 7.31 -2.32
C LYS A 205 -8.73 8.78 -2.65
N SER A 206 -8.88 9.13 -3.94
CA SER A 206 -9.15 10.51 -4.34
C SER A 206 -10.53 10.97 -3.87
N GLU A 207 -11.53 10.09 -3.88
CA GLU A 207 -12.85 10.40 -3.33
C GLU A 207 -12.78 10.58 -1.82
N ILE A 208 -12.09 9.70 -1.09
CA ILE A 208 -11.87 9.85 0.36
C ILE A 208 -11.18 11.18 0.65
N ALA A 209 -10.12 11.53 -0.06
CA ALA A 209 -9.44 12.82 0.12
C ALA A 209 -10.36 14.02 -0.14
N ASN A 210 -11.21 13.95 -1.18
CA ASN A 210 -12.20 14.99 -1.45
C ASN A 210 -13.25 15.08 -0.33
N LYS A 211 -13.71 13.95 0.22
CA LYS A 211 -14.65 13.93 1.35
C LYS A 211 -14.01 14.40 2.64
N GLU A 212 -12.75 14.05 2.89
CA GLU A 212 -11.94 14.52 4.02
C GLU A 212 -11.75 16.05 3.95
N PHE A 213 -11.44 16.58 2.76
CA PHE A 213 -11.36 18.02 2.54
C PHE A 213 -12.71 18.72 2.77
N LEU A 214 -13.80 18.18 2.22
CA LEU A 214 -15.13 18.75 2.42
C LEU A 214 -15.57 18.69 3.90
N LEU A 215 -15.22 17.62 4.60
CA LEU A 215 -15.44 17.49 6.04
C LEU A 215 -14.66 18.56 6.81
N TRP A 216 -13.40 18.79 6.46
CA TRP A 216 -12.58 19.86 7.05
C TRP A 216 -13.22 21.24 6.84
N GLU A 217 -13.75 21.50 5.64
CA GLU A 217 -14.46 22.74 5.34
C GLU A 217 -15.73 22.90 6.21
N TYR A 218 -16.55 21.85 6.32
CA TYR A 218 -17.72 21.85 7.20
C TYR A 218 -17.36 21.97 8.69
N MET A 219 -16.23 21.41 9.12
CA MET A 219 -15.74 21.60 10.49
C MET A 219 -15.36 23.06 10.74
N LYS A 220 -14.66 23.69 9.79
CA LYS A 220 -14.34 25.12 9.86
C LYS A 220 -15.61 25.96 9.98
N TYR A 221 -16.63 25.68 9.17
CA TYR A 221 -17.93 26.35 9.28
C TYR A 221 -18.62 26.06 10.62
N GLY A 222 -18.55 24.83 11.13
CA GLY A 222 -19.08 24.50 12.46
C GLY A 222 -18.42 25.30 13.59
N PHE A 223 -17.09 25.47 13.55
CA PHE A 223 -16.37 26.32 14.51
C PHE A 223 -16.72 27.79 14.37
N PHE A 224 -16.85 28.28 13.14
CA PHE A 224 -17.30 29.65 12.88
C PHE A 224 -18.70 29.90 13.47
N LEU A 225 -19.65 28.99 13.26
CA LEU A 225 -20.99 29.07 13.83
C LEU A 225 -20.97 29.01 15.36
N LEU A 226 -20.07 28.22 15.96
CA LEU A 226 -19.89 28.21 17.42
C LEU A 226 -19.40 29.57 17.92
N LYS A 227 -18.46 30.24 17.22
CA LYS A 227 -17.97 31.58 17.59
C LYS A 227 -19.06 32.64 17.52
N LEU A 228 -19.95 32.54 16.54
CA LEU A 228 -21.10 33.45 16.38
C LEU A 228 -22.25 33.16 17.35
N SER A 229 -22.34 31.94 17.88
CA SER A 229 -23.40 31.58 18.81
C SER A 229 -23.31 32.39 20.12
N PRO A 230 -24.42 32.62 20.83
CA PRO A 230 -24.41 33.37 22.09
C PRO A 230 -23.49 32.77 23.16
N LYS A 231 -22.81 33.63 23.93
CA LYS A 231 -21.81 33.21 24.96
C LYS A 231 -22.36 32.22 25.99
N HIS A 232 -23.61 32.36 26.41
CA HIS A 232 -24.24 31.46 27.38
C HIS A 232 -24.39 30.03 26.82
N TRP A 233 -24.67 29.90 25.51
CA TRP A 233 -24.76 28.62 24.82
C TRP A 233 -23.38 27.98 24.63
N GLN A 234 -22.36 28.79 24.28
CA GLN A 234 -20.97 28.32 24.19
C GLN A 234 -20.47 27.69 25.50
N ILE A 235 -20.78 28.32 26.64
CA ILE A 235 -20.40 27.84 27.97
C ILE A 235 -21.10 26.51 28.30
N GLN A 236 -22.40 26.38 27.98
CA GLN A 236 -23.15 25.13 28.18
C GLN A 236 -22.60 23.99 27.33
N GLN A 237 -22.20 24.27 26.09
CA GLN A 237 -21.59 23.27 25.21
C GLN A 237 -20.18 22.87 25.68
N ALA A 238 -19.36 23.82 26.12
CA ALA A 238 -18.06 23.53 26.73
C ALA A 238 -18.21 22.68 28.01
N LEU A 239 -19.22 22.97 28.84
CA LEU A 239 -19.56 22.18 30.01
C LEU A 239 -19.97 20.76 29.62
N LYS A 240 -20.85 20.59 28.61
CA LYS A 240 -21.23 19.27 28.07
C LYS A 240 -20.02 18.51 27.52
N ARG A 241 -19.11 19.15 26.76
CA ARG A 241 -17.86 18.54 26.24
C ARG A 241 -16.94 18.08 27.37
N SER A 242 -16.85 18.85 28.46
CA SER A 242 -16.08 18.46 29.65
C SER A 242 -16.69 17.30 30.45
N GLN A 243 -18.00 17.07 30.30
CA GLN A 243 -18.71 15.95 30.92
C GLN A 243 -18.64 14.69 30.04
N THR A 244 -18.76 14.82 28.72
CA THR A 244 -18.64 13.70 27.79
C THR A 244 -17.21 13.20 27.65
N SER A 245 -16.18 14.06 27.78
CA SER A 245 -14.78 13.62 27.81
C SER A 245 -14.46 12.71 29.00
N LYS A 246 -15.13 12.91 30.15
CA LYS A 246 -15.04 12.00 31.31
C LYS A 246 -15.64 10.63 30.99
N ILE A 247 -16.72 10.57 30.23
CA ILE A 247 -17.38 9.32 29.81
C ILE A 247 -16.59 8.63 28.68
N HIS A 248 -16.04 9.39 27.73
CA HIS A 248 -15.28 8.87 26.60
C HIS A 248 -13.85 8.42 26.97
N SER A 249 -13.31 8.88 28.10
CA SER A 249 -12.07 8.34 28.68
C SER A 249 -12.20 6.87 29.14
N LEU A 250 -13.42 6.38 29.31
CA LEU A 250 -13.73 4.99 29.68
C LEU A 250 -13.89 4.06 28.47
N LEU A 251 -13.89 4.60 27.24
CA LEU A 251 -13.86 3.80 26.01
C LEU A 251 -12.42 3.68 25.50
N PRO A 252 -11.89 2.47 25.25
CA PRO A 252 -10.51 2.30 24.84
C PRO A 252 -10.19 3.07 23.55
N LYS A 253 -9.10 3.86 23.59
CA LYS A 253 -8.40 4.42 22.42
C LYS A 253 -7.95 3.28 21.49
N LEU A 254 -8.83 2.82 20.61
CA LEU A 254 -8.56 1.77 19.62
C LEU A 254 -8.60 2.32 18.18
N LEU A 255 -8.01 3.49 17.95
CA LEU A 255 -7.75 3.98 16.60
C LEU A 255 -6.52 4.89 16.51
N THR A 256 -5.50 4.66 17.35
CA THR A 256 -4.15 5.15 17.04
C THR A 256 -3.56 4.30 15.92
N ARG A 257 -3.81 4.75 14.69
CA ARG A 257 -3.21 4.31 13.43
C ARG A 257 -1.69 4.22 13.62
N LYS A 258 -1.16 2.99 13.69
CA LYS A 258 0.29 2.71 13.69
C LYS A 258 0.91 3.36 12.45
N GLN A 259 1.71 4.39 12.66
CA GLN A 259 2.60 4.93 11.66
C GLN A 259 3.58 3.82 11.21
N LEU A 260 3.49 3.49 9.93
CA LEU A 260 4.36 2.55 9.23
C LEU A 260 5.73 3.21 9.05
N LYS A 261 6.70 2.86 9.90
CA LYS A 261 8.11 3.19 9.67
C LYS A 261 8.59 2.49 8.39
N LYS A 262 8.94 3.27 7.36
CA LYS A 262 9.81 2.82 6.25
C LYS A 262 11.28 2.92 6.68
N PRO A 263 12.14 1.96 6.30
CA PRO A 263 13.58 2.03 6.56
C PRO A 263 14.32 2.83 5.46
N THR A 264 15.20 3.72 5.94
CA THR A 264 16.57 4.07 5.46
C THR A 264 16.83 4.36 3.97
N LEU A 265 17.41 5.54 3.66
CA LEU A 265 18.76 5.70 3.05
C LEU A 265 19.08 7.16 2.60
N ASN A 266 20.26 7.61 3.06
CA ASN A 266 21.21 8.63 2.55
C ASN A 266 21.03 10.17 2.76
N PRO A 267 22.10 10.88 3.21
CA PRO A 267 22.17 12.34 3.29
C PRO A 267 23.18 12.93 2.29
N GLU A 268 22.75 13.61 1.23
CA GLU A 268 23.63 14.56 0.53
C GLU A 268 22.86 15.45 -0.45
N ALA A 269 23.38 16.66 -0.65
CA ALA A 269 22.95 17.73 -1.56
C ALA A 269 21.95 18.76 -1.00
N ARG A 270 22.47 19.73 -0.24
CA ARG A 270 21.97 21.12 -0.25
C ARG A 270 22.99 22.02 -0.95
N ARG A 271 22.65 22.51 -2.14
CA ARG A 271 23.11 23.80 -2.68
C ARG A 271 21.85 24.63 -3.00
N SER A 272 21.86 25.85 -2.47
CA SER A 272 21.02 27.06 -2.59
C SER A 272 20.45 27.36 -4.00
N PRO A 273 19.53 28.35 -4.24
CA PRO A 273 19.39 29.63 -3.50
C PRO A 273 17.97 30.22 -3.31
N VAL A 274 17.74 30.93 -2.20
CA VAL A 274 17.52 32.40 -2.09
C VAL A 274 16.40 32.96 -2.97
N SER A 275 15.31 33.36 -2.32
CA SER A 275 14.51 34.51 -2.75
C SER A 275 14.09 35.31 -1.52
N ASN A 276 14.74 36.46 -1.37
CA ASN A 276 14.45 37.51 -0.41
C ASN A 276 13.09 38.15 -0.72
N LEU A 277 12.26 38.35 0.30
CA LEU A 277 11.38 39.52 0.39
C LEU A 277 11.29 40.00 1.85
N PRO A 278 11.21 41.32 2.07
CA PRO A 278 11.58 41.95 3.32
C PRO A 278 10.45 41.92 4.34
N ALA A 279 10.87 41.90 5.61
CA ALA A 279 10.05 42.13 6.77
C ALA A 279 9.24 43.43 6.62
N SER A 280 7.91 43.30 6.68
CA SER A 280 7.04 44.38 7.10
C SER A 280 6.48 44.00 8.47
N ILE A 281 6.82 44.82 9.46
CA ILE A 281 6.26 44.81 10.80
C ILE A 281 4.77 45.12 10.65
N GLY A 282 3.96 44.07 10.74
CA GLY A 282 2.50 44.13 10.82
C GLY A 282 2.08 43.21 11.96
N SER A 283 1.62 43.82 13.04
CA SER A 283 1.03 43.16 14.20
C SER A 283 -0.25 42.43 13.78
N ASP A 284 -0.12 41.21 13.27
CA ASP A 284 -1.21 40.25 13.07
C ASP A 284 -0.92 38.96 13.84
N ASP A 285 -0.59 39.11 15.12
CA ASP A 285 -0.34 38.00 16.05
C ASP A 285 -1.62 37.69 16.85
N SER A 286 -2.71 37.36 16.15
CA SER A 286 -3.96 36.88 16.79
C SER A 286 -4.87 35.99 15.93
N LEU A 287 -4.52 35.68 14.67
CA LEU A 287 -5.34 34.81 13.81
C LEU A 287 -4.76 33.42 13.54
N GLU A 288 -3.53 33.13 13.96
CA GLU A 288 -2.95 31.76 13.94
C GLU A 288 -3.19 31.01 15.25
N PHE A 289 -4.42 31.02 15.77
CA PHE A 289 -4.79 30.07 16.82
C PHE A 289 -4.91 28.66 16.22
N PHE A 290 -3.78 27.94 16.22
CA PHE A 290 -3.63 26.48 16.20
C PHE A 290 -4.89 25.70 15.83
N LEU A 291 -5.16 25.55 14.53
CA LEU A 291 -5.94 24.42 14.04
C LEU A 291 -4.94 23.27 13.83
N ASP A 292 -4.59 22.60 14.93
CA ASP A 292 -3.79 21.37 14.88
C ASP A 292 -4.48 20.35 13.96
N ASP A 293 -3.68 19.63 13.17
CA ASP A 293 -4.10 18.53 12.29
C ASP A 293 -4.77 17.34 13.05
N ASP A 294 -4.85 17.42 14.39
CA ASP A 294 -5.43 16.42 15.30
C ASP A 294 -6.81 16.87 15.85
N MET A 295 -7.70 17.39 14.99
CA MET A 295 -9.07 17.71 15.40
C MET A 295 -9.87 16.41 15.63
N ASP A 296 -10.22 16.13 16.89
CA ASP A 296 -11.03 14.96 17.29
C ASP A 296 -12.42 14.99 16.63
N PHE A 297 -12.57 14.25 15.52
CA PHE A 297 -13.82 14.05 14.77
C PHE A 297 -15.00 13.53 15.60
N ALA A 298 -14.74 13.00 16.80
CA ALA A 298 -15.75 12.51 17.73
C ALA A 298 -16.51 13.62 18.46
N LEU A 299 -16.07 14.88 18.40
CA LEU A 299 -16.69 16.01 19.09
C LEU A 299 -17.29 17.05 18.13
N LEU A 300 -18.16 16.60 17.22
CA LEU A 300 -18.95 17.50 16.38
C LEU A 300 -19.84 18.39 17.27
N PRO A 301 -19.65 19.73 17.29
CA PRO A 301 -20.45 20.62 18.12
C PRO A 301 -21.92 20.63 17.69
N GLU A 302 -22.83 20.63 18.66
CA GLU A 302 -24.25 20.84 18.38
C GLU A 302 -24.48 22.30 17.95
N LEU A 303 -24.96 22.48 16.71
CA LEU A 303 -25.17 23.80 16.12
C LEU A 303 -26.31 24.55 16.82
N TYR A 304 -26.08 25.82 17.16
CA TYR A 304 -27.09 26.73 17.72
C TYR A 304 -28.11 27.11 16.65
N PHE A 305 -27.61 27.60 15.51
CA PHE A 305 -28.43 27.99 14.36
C PHE A 305 -29.00 26.74 13.68
N LYS A 306 -30.32 26.69 13.52
CA LYS A 306 -31.02 25.56 12.85
C LYS A 306 -31.44 25.92 11.44
N GLU A 307 -31.68 27.20 11.20
CA GLU A 307 -32.07 27.74 9.90
C GLU A 307 -31.02 28.74 9.40
N PRO A 308 -30.70 28.76 8.10
CA PRO A 308 -29.70 29.66 7.54
C PRO A 308 -30.10 31.15 7.67
N GLU A 309 -31.40 31.43 7.76
CA GLU A 309 -31.95 32.78 7.92
C GLU A 309 -31.57 33.42 9.25
N GLU A 310 -31.43 32.63 10.32
CA GLU A 310 -31.03 33.12 11.65
C GLU A 310 -29.62 33.72 11.64
N LEU A 311 -28.69 33.13 10.88
CA LEU A 311 -27.33 33.64 10.73
C LEU A 311 -27.32 34.94 9.91
N LEU A 312 -28.13 35.00 8.85
CA LEU A 312 -28.26 36.19 8.03
C LEU A 312 -28.82 37.35 8.85
N GLN A 313 -29.82 37.10 9.70
CA GLN A 313 -30.35 38.11 10.61
C GLN A 313 -29.27 38.67 11.54
N VAL A 314 -28.44 37.81 12.15
CA VAL A 314 -27.32 38.26 13.00
C VAL A 314 -26.32 39.11 12.22
N LEU A 315 -26.05 38.78 10.95
CA LEU A 315 -25.18 39.59 10.10
C LEU A 315 -25.82 40.95 9.79
N THR A 316 -27.11 40.98 9.43
CA THR A 316 -27.85 42.23 9.19
C THR A 316 -27.91 43.10 10.44
N ASP A 317 -28.14 42.52 11.62
CA ASP A 317 -28.12 43.25 12.90
C ASP A 317 -26.73 43.84 13.20
N LEU A 318 -25.66 43.10 12.88
CA LEU A 318 -24.28 43.60 13.01
C LEU A 318 -23.96 44.69 11.97
N GLU A 319 -24.48 44.57 10.76
CA GLU A 319 -24.36 45.60 9.72
C GLU A 319 -25.08 46.88 10.14
N GLU A 320 -26.28 46.78 10.69
CA GLU A 320 -27.03 47.91 11.24
C GLU A 320 -26.27 48.56 12.40
N GLN A 321 -25.78 47.77 13.37
CA GLN A 321 -24.97 48.28 14.49
C GLN A 321 -23.69 48.98 14.00
N ASN A 322 -22.99 48.40 13.04
CA ASN A 322 -21.80 49.01 12.44
C ASN A 322 -22.16 50.31 11.72
N LEU A 323 -23.28 50.36 11.01
CA LEU A 323 -23.75 51.58 10.36
C LEU A 323 -24.09 52.66 11.38
N THR A 324 -24.78 52.32 12.47
CA THR A 324 -25.06 53.25 13.58
C THR A 324 -23.76 53.74 14.22
N LEU A 325 -22.76 52.87 14.43
CA LEU A 325 -21.47 53.27 14.98
C LEU A 325 -20.72 54.22 14.04
N VAL A 326 -20.76 53.97 12.73
CA VAL A 326 -20.18 54.86 11.71
C VAL A 326 -20.88 56.21 11.74
N GLN A 327 -22.22 56.25 11.78
CA GLN A 327 -23.00 57.49 11.90
C GLN A 327 -22.62 58.25 13.18
N TYR A 328 -22.61 57.58 14.34
CA TYR A 328 -22.20 58.19 15.59
C TYR A 328 -20.77 58.76 15.52
N SER A 329 -19.83 58.04 14.92
CA SER A 329 -18.45 58.51 14.75
C SER A 329 -18.37 59.74 13.83
N GLN A 330 -19.23 59.80 12.81
CA GLN A 330 -19.33 60.93 11.89
C GLN A 330 -19.95 62.15 12.59
N ASP A 331 -21.03 61.96 13.35
CA ASP A 331 -21.68 63.03 14.12
C ASP A 331 -20.72 63.63 15.15
N VAL A 332 -19.96 62.78 15.85
CA VAL A 332 -18.91 63.22 16.77
C VAL A 332 -17.80 63.98 16.04
N ALA A 333 -17.38 63.51 14.85
CA ALA A 333 -16.38 64.19 14.05
C ALA A 333 -16.85 65.56 13.54
N GLU A 334 -18.10 65.67 13.11
CA GLU A 334 -18.72 66.94 12.69
C GLU A 334 -18.84 67.91 13.88
N ASN A 335 -19.33 67.45 15.03
CA ASN A 335 -19.40 68.27 16.24
C ASN A 335 -17.99 68.74 16.67
N LEU A 336 -16.98 67.87 16.58
CA LEU A 336 -15.60 68.26 16.85
C LEU A 336 -15.10 69.32 15.86
N GLU A 337 -15.45 69.22 14.57
CA GLU A 337 -15.13 70.23 13.58
C GLU A 337 -15.82 71.57 13.87
N GLU A 338 -17.08 71.56 14.30
CA GLU A 338 -17.80 72.76 14.74
C GLU A 338 -17.12 73.42 15.94
N VAL A 339 -16.77 72.63 16.96
CA VAL A 339 -16.04 73.11 18.14
C VAL A 339 -14.71 73.73 17.74
N ASN A 340 -13.95 73.07 16.85
CA ASN A 340 -12.68 73.58 16.36
C ASN A 340 -12.86 74.88 15.53
N LYS A 341 -13.93 75.01 14.75
CA LYS A 341 -14.28 76.27 14.05
C LYS A 341 -14.59 77.40 15.05
N ARG A 342 -15.37 77.12 16.10
CA ARG A 342 -15.68 78.10 17.16
C ARG A 342 -14.41 78.51 17.91
N GLU A 343 -13.57 77.54 18.25
CA GLU A 343 -12.26 77.79 18.86
C GLU A 343 -11.41 78.70 17.97
N LYS A 344 -11.30 78.41 16.67
CA LYS A 344 -10.56 79.26 15.73
C LYS A 344 -11.09 80.69 15.68
N VAL A 345 -12.42 80.88 15.63
CA VAL A 345 -13.03 82.22 15.65
C VAL A 345 -12.70 82.96 16.95
N ILE A 346 -12.69 82.26 18.09
CA ILE A 346 -12.31 82.84 19.38
C ILE A 346 -10.82 83.20 19.38
N GLN A 347 -9.94 82.32 18.89
CA GLN A 347 -8.51 82.57 18.75
C GLN A 347 -8.24 83.80 17.87
N ASP A 348 -8.91 83.91 16.72
CA ASP A 348 -8.76 85.06 15.81
C ASP A 348 -9.23 86.37 16.47
N LYS A 349 -10.34 86.34 17.22
CA LYS A 349 -10.81 87.51 18.01
C LYS A 349 -9.82 87.89 19.11
N ILE A 350 -9.26 86.92 19.82
CA ILE A 350 -8.26 87.15 20.86
C ILE A 350 -7.01 87.76 20.24
N ASN A 351 -6.52 87.21 19.12
CA ASN A 351 -5.36 87.75 18.40
C ASN A 351 -5.59 89.17 17.92
N SER A 352 -6.76 89.47 17.34
CA SER A 352 -7.13 90.84 16.94
C SER A 352 -7.20 91.80 18.13
N ASN A 353 -7.74 91.36 19.28
CA ASN A 353 -7.72 92.16 20.51
C ASN A 353 -6.30 92.38 21.03
N ILE A 354 -5.42 91.39 20.95
CA ILE A 354 -3.99 91.52 21.32
C ILE A 354 -3.32 92.56 20.41
N GLU A 355 -3.52 92.48 19.10
CA GLU A 355 -3.00 93.45 18.14
C GLU A 355 -3.50 94.87 18.44
N PHE A 356 -4.80 95.04 18.68
CA PHE A 356 -5.39 96.33 19.06
C PHE A 356 -4.79 96.90 20.35
N LEU A 357 -4.61 96.05 21.38
CA LEU A 357 -3.99 96.46 22.64
C LEU A 357 -2.51 96.83 22.47
N LEU A 358 -1.78 96.13 21.61
CA LEU A 358 -0.39 96.46 21.27
C LEU A 358 -0.31 97.80 20.55
N GLU A 359 -1.18 98.05 19.57
CA GLU A 359 -1.22 99.34 18.86
C GLU A 359 -1.57 100.49 19.82
N HIS A 360 -2.60 100.31 20.66
CA HIS A 360 -2.98 101.31 21.65
C HIS A 360 -1.85 101.59 22.66
N LYS A 361 -1.12 100.54 23.07
CA LYS A 361 0.07 100.68 23.92
C LYS A 361 1.16 101.53 23.25
N GLU A 362 1.44 101.31 21.97
CA GLU A 362 2.44 102.09 21.24
C GLU A 362 1.99 103.55 21.03
N VAL A 363 0.71 103.80 20.71
CA VAL A 363 0.14 105.15 20.64
C VAL A 363 0.26 105.88 21.98
N LEU A 364 -0.06 105.19 23.08
CA LEU A 364 0.00 105.77 24.42
C LEU A 364 1.45 106.08 24.84
N LYS A 365 2.40 105.19 24.54
CA LYS A 365 3.84 105.46 24.72
C LYS A 365 4.30 106.69 23.93
N ALA A 366 3.91 106.79 22.66
CA ALA A 366 4.25 107.96 21.82
C ALA A 366 3.62 109.25 22.36
N SER A 367 2.40 109.18 22.91
CA SER A 367 1.77 110.32 23.60
C SER A 367 2.52 110.72 24.87
N CYS A 368 2.98 109.74 25.67
CA CYS A 368 3.78 109.99 26.87
C CYS A 368 5.09 110.69 26.52
N LEU A 369 5.83 110.18 25.53
CA LEU A 369 7.07 110.79 25.05
C LEU A 369 6.88 112.24 24.57
N ARG A 370 5.81 112.50 23.80
CA ARG A 370 5.47 113.88 23.37
C ARG A 370 5.13 114.80 24.54
N GLU A 371 4.43 114.29 25.55
CA GLU A 371 4.08 115.09 26.71
C GLU A 371 5.29 115.33 27.62
N GLU A 372 6.19 114.36 27.74
CA GLU A 372 7.50 114.51 28.39
C GLU A 372 8.37 115.55 27.67
N GLU A 373 8.41 115.53 26.32
CA GLU A 373 9.12 116.54 25.52
C GLU A 373 8.55 117.94 25.74
N LYS A 374 7.22 118.10 25.70
CA LYS A 374 6.57 119.38 26.01
C LYS A 374 6.83 119.82 27.45
N ALA A 375 6.81 118.90 28.41
CA ALA A 375 7.10 119.19 29.81
C ALA A 375 8.55 119.67 29.98
N ALA A 376 9.50 119.02 29.30
CA ALA A 376 10.89 119.45 29.26
C ALA A 376 11.07 120.80 28.54
N GLU A 377 10.35 121.05 27.44
CA GLU A 377 10.33 122.34 26.74
C GLU A 377 9.79 123.46 27.64
N LEU A 378 8.68 123.20 28.35
CA LEU A 378 8.11 124.13 29.32
C LEU A 378 9.03 124.37 30.51
N GLU A 379 9.72 123.34 31.01
CA GLU A 379 10.75 123.49 32.05
C GLU A 379 11.90 124.37 31.56
N LEU A 380 12.39 124.14 30.34
CA LEU A 380 13.41 124.95 29.70
C LEU A 380 12.93 126.40 29.50
N ARG A 381 11.70 126.59 29.01
CA ARG A 381 11.08 127.91 28.82
C ARG A 381 10.87 128.63 30.15
N SER A 382 10.48 127.92 31.21
CA SER A 382 10.40 128.45 32.57
C SER A 382 11.78 128.87 33.08
N ARG A 383 12.82 128.05 32.90
CA ARG A 383 14.20 128.41 33.21
C ARG A 383 14.68 129.63 32.41
N LEU A 384 14.44 129.68 31.10
CA LEU A 384 14.79 130.82 30.23
C LEU A 384 14.03 132.08 30.61
N PHE A 385 12.74 131.98 30.95
CA PHE A 385 11.95 133.10 31.46
C PHE A 385 12.45 133.58 32.84
N SER A 386 13.01 132.67 33.65
CA SER A 386 13.65 133.02 34.93
C SER A 386 15.04 133.66 34.76
N PHE A 387 15.72 133.39 33.64
CA PHE A 387 17.03 133.96 33.29
C PHE A 387 16.94 135.25 32.46
N GLY A 388 15.89 135.44 31.68
CA GLY A 388 15.59 136.71 31.02
C GLY A 388 15.16 137.71 32.07
N GLU A 389 15.90 138.81 32.21
CA GLU A 389 15.58 139.91 33.13
C GLU A 389 14.12 140.35 32.95
N PHE A 390 13.25 139.87 33.84
CA PHE A 390 11.88 140.34 34.00
C PHE A 390 11.95 141.74 34.60
N ASN A 391 12.08 142.72 33.71
CA ASN A 391 11.97 144.14 34.01
C ASN A 391 10.51 144.45 34.38
N SER A 392 10.19 144.42 35.67
CA SER A 392 8.86 144.67 36.21
C SER A 392 8.48 146.16 36.33
N ASP A 393 9.13 147.07 35.59
CA ASP A 393 8.93 148.53 35.70
C ASP A 393 8.66 149.23 34.36
N ALA A 394 7.69 148.70 33.60
CA ALA A 394 6.99 149.45 32.55
C ALA A 394 5.46 149.27 32.66
N GLN A 395 4.91 149.86 33.72
CA GLN A 395 3.72 150.74 33.69
C GLN A 395 3.40 151.31 32.27
N VAL A 396 2.18 151.51 31.75
CA VAL A 396 0.94 152.07 32.29
C VAL A 396 -0.26 151.69 31.38
N GLY A 397 -1.34 151.23 32.02
CA GLY A 397 -2.76 151.63 31.81
C GLY A 397 -3.38 151.68 30.41
N ARG A 398 -4.45 150.89 30.21
CA ARG A 398 -5.74 151.41 29.69
C ARG A 398 -6.93 150.77 30.38
N ARG A 399 -7.91 151.63 30.69
CA ARG A 399 -9.15 151.38 31.41
C ARG A 399 -10.20 150.74 30.48
N LEU A 400 -11.02 149.88 31.10
CA LEU A 400 -12.23 149.15 30.69
C LEU A 400 -13.05 149.68 29.50
N ILE A 401 -13.57 148.77 28.67
CA ILE A 401 -14.91 148.87 28.06
C ILE A 401 -15.56 147.48 28.00
N HIS A 402 -16.63 147.26 28.78
CA HIS A 402 -17.62 146.22 28.51
C HIS A 402 -18.32 146.54 27.18
N ARG A 403 -18.30 145.62 26.22
CA ARG A 403 -19.19 145.66 25.06
C ARG A 403 -19.88 144.31 24.93
N SER A 404 -21.16 144.34 25.26
CA SER A 404 -22.17 143.31 25.00
C SER A 404 -22.23 142.94 23.52
N GLN A 405 -22.15 141.65 23.20
CA GLN A 405 -23.22 140.92 22.48
C GLN A 405 -22.92 139.41 22.41
N PRO A 406 -23.90 138.54 22.72
CA PRO A 406 -23.80 137.09 22.56
C PRO A 406 -24.29 136.64 21.17
N PRO A 407 -23.77 135.53 20.63
CA PRO A 407 -24.56 134.70 19.73
C PRO A 407 -24.35 133.19 20.02
N PRO A 408 -25.17 132.29 19.45
CA PRO A 408 -26.46 131.91 20.00
C PRO A 408 -26.44 130.44 20.47
N GLY A 409 -27.43 130.09 21.29
CA GLY A 409 -27.66 128.70 21.67
C GLY A 409 -27.88 127.82 20.44
N ASN A 410 -27.09 126.75 20.34
CA ASN A 410 -27.48 125.59 19.55
C ASN A 410 -28.04 124.54 20.51
N LYS A 411 -29.35 124.65 20.76
CA LYS A 411 -30.14 123.60 21.38
C LYS A 411 -30.29 122.48 20.34
N HIS A 412 -29.37 121.52 20.35
CA HIS A 412 -29.67 120.18 19.87
C HIS A 412 -29.52 119.18 21.00
N LYS A 413 -30.67 118.95 21.65
CA LYS A 413 -31.12 117.69 22.23
C LYS A 413 -30.14 116.96 23.15
N MET A 414 -30.30 117.22 24.46
CA MET A 414 -30.25 116.16 25.46
C MET A 414 -31.26 115.07 25.07
N LEU A 415 -30.78 114.01 24.43
CA LEU A 415 -31.32 112.65 24.57
C LEU A 415 -30.41 112.00 25.62
N LEU A 416 -30.76 112.18 26.89
CA LEU A 416 -31.43 111.13 27.66
C LEU A 416 -30.60 109.85 27.63
N VAL A 417 -29.79 109.72 28.69
CA VAL A 417 -29.37 108.44 29.24
C VAL A 417 -30.59 107.52 29.20
N SER A 418 -30.56 106.57 28.29
CA SER A 418 -31.38 105.37 28.38
C SER A 418 -30.40 104.23 28.45
N ASP A 419 -30.49 103.54 29.58
CA ASP A 419 -29.91 102.24 29.82
C ASP A 419 -30.01 101.36 28.57
N THR A 420 -28.86 100.93 28.05
CA THR A 420 -28.77 99.60 27.44
C THR A 420 -27.96 98.72 28.37
N ARG A 421 -28.62 98.36 29.47
CA ARG A 421 -28.54 97.00 30.03
C ARG A 421 -29.02 96.03 28.95
N THR A 422 -28.20 95.79 27.92
CA THR A 422 -28.34 94.59 27.09
C THR A 422 -27.72 93.45 27.89
N LYS A 423 -28.60 92.82 28.68
CA LYS A 423 -28.58 91.42 29.10
C LYS A 423 -27.27 90.69 28.83
N SER A 424 -26.51 90.45 29.89
CA SER A 424 -25.94 89.12 30.09
C SER A 424 -27.08 88.11 29.96
N GLN A 425 -27.14 87.43 28.82
CA GLN A 425 -27.79 86.13 28.72
C GLN A 425 -26.65 85.12 28.72
N GLU A 426 -25.95 85.09 29.85
CA GLU A 426 -25.32 83.86 30.33
C GLU A 426 -26.46 83.01 30.90
N GLU A 427 -26.35 81.69 30.71
CA GLU A 427 -27.32 80.64 31.07
C GLU A 427 -28.40 80.36 30.00
N ASP A 428 -28.04 79.50 29.05
CA ASP A 428 -28.69 78.20 28.86
C ASP A 428 -27.91 77.39 27.80
N PHE A 429 -26.78 76.81 28.20
CA PHE A 429 -26.21 75.62 27.52
C PHE A 429 -25.54 74.75 28.58
N PHE A 430 -26.36 74.19 29.46
CA PHE A 430 -26.01 73.05 30.30
C PHE A 430 -26.84 71.85 29.80
N PHE A 431 -26.14 70.85 29.26
CA PHE A 431 -26.58 69.48 28.95
C PHE A 431 -27.85 69.27 28.10
N SER A 432 -27.64 68.79 26.87
CA SER A 432 -28.23 67.51 26.40
C SER A 432 -27.30 66.88 25.38
#